data_AF-A0A932MNS0-F1
#
_entry.id   AF-A0A932MNS0-F1
#
_cell.length_a   1.000
_cell.length_b   1.000
_cell.length_c   1.000
_cell.angle_alpha   90.00
_cell.angle_beta   90.00
_cell.angle_gamma   90.00
#
_symmetry.space_group_name_H-M   'P 1'
#
loop_
_entity.id
_entity.type
_entity.pdbx_description
1 polymer ?
#
loop_
_entity_poly.entity_id
_entity_poly.type
_entity_poly.pdbx_seq_one_letter_code
_entity_poly.pdbx_strand_id
1 'polypeptide(L)'
;MIAHSTVTISGDLIRDAKESFKLSLDYVLKGQGVRHGTNAYTPHAFTAYVASVASIEAFINETLLGNLPRTIFPDSSLWIFGDKTLENLNIQEKLIIVPRLLFDITFSRDTQPYQDFSLLVKVRNAIVHFKMGFDAPKCLPHLSQRGIALTAENKVNADYSWPHKLSCTEGIRWAHNTACKVVQKLIEFVPEEKFPIPKSMAGNFIEISDQFVQEWFKKNGLM
;
A
#
# COMPACT_ATOMS: atom_id res chain seq x y z
N MET A 1 -21.10 -16.76 18.42
CA MET A 1 -19.87 -16.09 17.95
C MET A 1 -19.62 -16.59 16.54
N ILE A 2 -20.12 -15.88 15.52
CA ILE A 2 -19.98 -16.32 14.13
C ILE A 2 -18.65 -15.78 13.62
N ALA A 3 -17.64 -16.64 13.57
CA ALA A 3 -16.38 -16.34 12.91
C ALA A 3 -16.62 -16.31 11.40
N HIS A 4 -16.99 -15.15 10.86
CA HIS A 4 -16.90 -14.91 9.42
C HIS A 4 -15.46 -14.56 9.10
N SER A 5 -14.58 -15.56 8.94
CA SER A 5 -13.35 -15.35 8.20
C SER A 5 -13.71 -15.36 6.72
N THR A 6 -14.23 -14.25 6.21
CA THR A 6 -14.28 -14.03 4.76
C THR A 6 -12.84 -13.83 4.31
N VAL A 7 -12.20 -14.95 3.96
CA VAL A 7 -10.88 -14.93 3.31
C VAL A 7 -11.07 -14.19 2.00
N THR A 8 -10.32 -13.10 1.83
CA THR A 8 -10.36 -12.23 0.65
C THR A 8 -8.94 -12.12 0.11
N ILE A 9 -8.81 -11.99 -1.20
CA ILE A 9 -7.50 -11.81 -1.85
C ILE A 9 -6.88 -10.50 -1.35
N SER A 10 -7.68 -9.45 -1.22
CA SER A 10 -7.22 -8.17 -0.64
C SER A 10 -6.68 -8.32 0.78
N GLY A 11 -7.39 -9.08 1.63
CA GLY A 11 -6.99 -9.37 3.01
C GLY A 11 -5.70 -10.20 3.11
N ASP A 12 -5.52 -11.18 2.24
CA ASP A 12 -4.29 -12.00 2.20
C ASP A 12 -3.09 -11.16 1.73
N LEU A 13 -3.25 -10.37 0.66
CA LEU A 13 -2.18 -9.51 0.13
C LEU A 13 -1.72 -8.44 1.12
N ILE A 14 -2.66 -7.77 1.82
CA ILE A 14 -2.27 -6.77 2.82
C ILE A 14 -1.62 -7.42 4.05
N ARG A 15 -2.02 -8.66 4.40
CA ARG A 15 -1.36 -9.45 5.45
C ARG A 15 0.07 -9.81 5.04
N ASP A 16 0.32 -10.16 3.78
CA ASP A 16 1.66 -10.47 3.27
C ASP A 16 2.59 -9.25 3.27
N ALA A 17 2.06 -8.05 2.96
CA ALA A 17 2.80 -6.79 3.11
C ALA A 17 3.20 -6.54 4.58
N LYS A 18 2.27 -6.77 5.51
CA LYS A 18 2.54 -6.68 6.95
C LYS A 18 3.54 -7.74 7.44
N GLU A 19 3.46 -8.96 6.92
CA GLU A 19 4.39 -10.03 7.29
C GLU A 19 5.81 -9.75 6.78
N SER A 20 5.93 -9.16 5.57
CA SER A 20 7.20 -8.66 5.05
C SER A 20 7.84 -7.64 6.01
N PHE A 21 7.05 -6.81 6.69
CA PHE A 21 7.54 -5.92 7.73
C PHE A 21 8.09 -6.70 8.94
N LYS A 22 7.38 -7.70 9.45
CA LYS A 22 7.88 -8.50 10.58
C LYS A 22 9.17 -9.24 10.25
N LEU A 23 9.23 -9.87 9.07
CA LEU A 23 10.44 -10.52 8.57
C LEU A 23 11.60 -9.52 8.45
N SER A 24 11.31 -8.28 8.04
CA SER A 24 12.32 -7.22 8.00
C SER A 24 12.84 -6.83 9.38
N LEU A 25 11.97 -6.78 10.40
CA LEU A 25 12.39 -6.53 11.77
C LEU A 25 13.26 -7.67 12.32
N ASP A 26 12.94 -8.92 12.03
CA ASP A 26 13.77 -10.08 12.39
C ASP A 26 15.14 -10.06 11.68
N TYR A 27 15.17 -9.60 10.43
CA TYR A 27 16.42 -9.40 9.68
C TYR A 27 17.32 -8.36 10.36
N VAL A 28 16.73 -7.26 10.86
CA VAL A 28 17.43 -6.23 11.63
C VAL A 28 17.98 -6.78 12.95
N LEU A 29 17.23 -7.61 13.70
CA LEU A 29 17.72 -8.21 14.95
C LEU A 29 18.97 -9.05 14.76
N LYS A 30 19.09 -9.70 13.61
CA LYS A 30 20.26 -10.53 13.27
C LYS A 30 21.49 -9.71 12.89
N GLY A 31 21.41 -8.37 12.92
CA GLY A 31 22.49 -7.48 12.49
C GLY A 31 22.77 -7.58 10.99
N GLN A 32 21.81 -8.08 10.21
CA GLN A 32 21.94 -8.21 8.77
C GLN A 32 21.40 -6.91 8.16
N GLY A 33 22.27 -6.09 7.57
CA GLY A 33 21.89 -4.83 6.92
C GLY A 33 22.26 -3.55 7.67
N VAL A 34 22.36 -2.46 6.92
CA VAL A 34 22.68 -1.12 7.45
C VAL A 34 21.43 -0.46 8.01
N ARG A 35 21.61 0.33 9.08
CA ARG A 35 20.52 0.97 9.82
C ARG A 35 20.77 2.47 10.01
N HIS A 36 19.71 3.24 9.87
CA HIS A 36 19.62 4.68 10.09
C HIS A 36 18.42 4.94 11.02
N GLY A 37 18.66 5.01 12.32
CA GLY A 37 17.58 5.12 13.31
C GLY A 37 16.68 3.87 13.32
N THR A 38 15.38 4.06 13.04
CA THR A 38 14.40 2.96 12.87
C THR A 38 14.30 2.45 11.44
N ASN A 39 14.91 3.15 10.48
CA ASN A 39 14.92 2.73 9.09
C ASN A 39 16.12 1.83 8.84
N ALA A 40 15.91 0.61 8.36
CA ALA A 40 16.97 -0.34 8.12
C ALA A 40 16.81 -1.02 6.77
N TYR A 41 17.94 -1.38 6.16
CA TYR A 41 17.95 -2.16 4.94
C TYR A 41 17.29 -3.52 5.14
N THR A 42 16.50 -3.96 4.15
CA THR A 42 15.86 -5.27 4.15
C THR A 42 15.58 -5.78 2.73
N PRO A 43 15.82 -7.07 2.44
CA PRO A 43 15.46 -7.66 1.15
C PRO A 43 13.95 -7.83 0.93
N HIS A 44 13.12 -7.65 1.97
CA HIS A 44 11.68 -7.93 1.93
C HIS A 44 10.82 -6.77 1.41
N ALA A 45 11.41 -5.65 0.99
CA ALA A 45 10.64 -4.46 0.65
C ALA A 45 9.86 -4.55 -0.66
N PHE A 46 10.42 -5.20 -1.67
CA PHE A 46 9.83 -5.19 -3.01
C PHE A 46 8.52 -5.95 -3.07
N THR A 47 8.44 -7.10 -2.38
CA THR A 47 7.21 -7.86 -2.25
C THR A 47 6.13 -7.04 -1.54
N ALA A 48 6.49 -6.28 -0.50
CA ALA A 48 5.54 -5.42 0.20
C ALA A 48 4.98 -4.29 -0.68
N TYR A 49 5.79 -3.66 -1.53
CA TYR A 49 5.30 -2.62 -2.46
C TYR A 49 4.28 -3.20 -3.45
N VAL A 50 4.58 -4.37 -4.04
CA VAL A 50 3.70 -5.04 -4.99
C VAL A 50 2.41 -5.50 -4.31
N ALA A 51 2.53 -6.19 -3.17
CA ALA A 51 1.40 -6.70 -2.40
C ALA A 51 0.48 -5.57 -1.91
N SER A 52 1.04 -4.44 -1.46
CA SER A 52 0.25 -3.28 -1.03
C SER A 52 -0.60 -2.71 -2.16
N VAL A 53 -0.04 -2.50 -3.37
CA VAL A 53 -0.82 -2.01 -4.53
C VAL A 53 -1.85 -3.04 -4.97
N ALA A 54 -1.46 -4.31 -5.06
CA ALA A 54 -2.35 -5.39 -5.46
C ALA A 54 -3.52 -5.57 -4.47
N SER A 55 -3.29 -5.37 -3.16
CA SER A 55 -4.34 -5.47 -2.15
C SER A 55 -5.45 -4.43 -2.35
N ILE A 56 -5.11 -3.21 -2.75
CA ILE A 56 -6.08 -2.14 -3.06
C ILE A 56 -6.87 -2.50 -4.32
N GLU A 57 -6.20 -3.01 -5.35
CA GLU A 57 -6.86 -3.43 -6.58
C GLU A 57 -7.83 -4.59 -6.35
N ALA A 58 -7.38 -5.62 -5.63
CA ALA A 58 -8.23 -6.72 -5.21
C ALA A 58 -9.42 -6.21 -4.39
N PHE A 59 -9.19 -5.27 -3.46
CA PHE A 59 -10.26 -4.71 -2.63
C PHE A 59 -11.34 -4.03 -3.47
N ILE A 60 -10.96 -3.18 -4.43
CA ILE A 60 -11.92 -2.54 -5.35
C ILE A 60 -12.67 -3.58 -6.17
N ASN A 61 -11.96 -4.58 -6.71
CA ASN A 61 -12.59 -5.62 -7.52
C ASN A 61 -13.61 -6.44 -6.70
N GLU A 62 -13.24 -6.84 -5.49
CA GLU A 62 -14.08 -7.64 -4.58
C GLU A 62 -15.27 -6.85 -4.03
N THR A 63 -15.05 -5.58 -3.64
CA THR A 63 -16.03 -4.79 -2.86
C THR A 63 -16.81 -3.76 -3.65
N LEU A 64 -16.33 -3.33 -4.82
CA LEU A 64 -16.94 -2.24 -5.61
C LEU A 64 -17.28 -2.64 -7.04
N LEU A 65 -16.62 -3.65 -7.63
CA LEU A 65 -16.86 -4.10 -9.00
C LEU A 65 -17.49 -5.50 -9.12
N GLY A 66 -17.53 -6.26 -8.02
CA GLY A 66 -18.08 -7.61 -8.01
C GLY A 66 -19.60 -7.67 -8.17
N ASN A 67 -20.14 -8.89 -8.10
CA ASN A 67 -21.58 -9.14 -8.21
C ASN A 67 -22.40 -8.44 -7.11
N LEU A 68 -21.86 -8.35 -5.90
CA LEU A 68 -22.56 -7.77 -4.76
C LEU A 68 -22.83 -6.25 -4.95
N PRO A 69 -21.84 -5.42 -5.30
CA PRO A 69 -22.07 -4.01 -5.67
C PRO A 69 -23.16 -3.79 -6.72
N ARG A 70 -23.23 -4.65 -7.74
CA ARG A 70 -24.27 -4.57 -8.77
C ARG A 70 -25.68 -4.76 -8.18
N THR A 71 -25.81 -5.65 -7.20
CA THR A 71 -27.07 -5.84 -6.46
C THR A 71 -27.38 -4.68 -5.52
N ILE A 72 -26.35 -4.09 -4.90
CA ILE A 72 -26.53 -2.99 -3.92
C ILE A 72 -26.85 -1.66 -4.61
N PHE A 73 -26.25 -1.42 -5.78
CA PHE A 73 -26.32 -0.18 -6.57
C PHE A 73 -26.81 -0.46 -8.00
N PRO A 74 -27.98 -1.08 -8.21
CA PRO A 74 -28.40 -1.53 -9.55
C PRO A 74 -28.53 -0.40 -10.57
N ASP A 75 -28.85 0.81 -10.11
CA ASP A 75 -29.06 1.99 -10.96
C ASP A 75 -27.78 2.81 -11.21
N SER A 76 -26.62 2.33 -10.76
CA SER A 76 -25.37 3.08 -10.95
C SER A 76 -24.98 3.16 -12.43
N SER A 77 -24.59 4.36 -12.86
CA SER A 77 -24.02 4.62 -14.18
C SER A 77 -22.71 3.84 -14.45
N LEU A 78 -22.07 3.32 -13.40
CA LEU A 78 -20.89 2.46 -13.52
C LEU A 78 -21.16 1.22 -14.40
N TRP A 79 -22.39 0.69 -14.38
CA TRP A 79 -22.73 -0.55 -15.09
C TRP A 79 -22.98 -0.37 -16.58
N ILE A 80 -23.06 0.87 -17.06
CA ILE A 80 -23.06 1.18 -18.49
C ILE A 80 -21.71 0.76 -19.10
N PHE A 81 -20.64 0.83 -18.33
CA PHE A 81 -19.35 0.29 -18.70
C PHE A 81 -19.40 -1.24 -18.53
N GLY A 82 -19.21 -1.98 -19.63
CA GLY A 82 -19.09 -3.44 -19.56
C GLY A 82 -17.86 -3.88 -18.76
N ASP A 83 -17.89 -5.09 -18.20
CA ASP A 83 -16.84 -5.63 -17.32
C ASP A 83 -15.43 -5.48 -17.89
N LYS A 84 -15.25 -5.82 -19.17
CA LYS A 84 -13.98 -5.68 -19.88
C LYS A 84 -13.42 -4.25 -19.86
N THR A 85 -14.29 -3.24 -19.90
CA THR A 85 -13.83 -1.83 -19.85
C THR A 85 -13.33 -1.50 -18.45
N LEU A 86 -14.09 -1.90 -17.42
CA LEU A 86 -13.74 -1.64 -16.02
C LEU A 86 -12.47 -2.40 -15.58
N GLU A 87 -12.28 -3.63 -16.09
CA GLU A 87 -11.09 -4.43 -15.83
C GLU A 87 -9.82 -3.80 -16.39
N ASN A 88 -9.90 -3.19 -17.58
CA ASN A 88 -8.76 -2.58 -18.26
C ASN A 88 -8.35 -1.20 -17.71
N LEU A 89 -9.15 -0.59 -16.83
CA LEU A 89 -8.76 0.63 -16.15
C LEU A 89 -7.53 0.36 -15.30
N ASN A 90 -6.54 1.25 -15.35
CA ASN A 90 -5.43 1.14 -14.41
C ASN A 90 -5.90 1.46 -12.99
N ILE A 91 -5.16 0.99 -11.98
CA ILE A 91 -5.60 1.12 -10.59
C ILE A 91 -5.80 2.58 -10.13
N GLN A 92 -5.06 3.54 -10.68
CA GLN A 92 -5.23 4.96 -10.35
C GLN A 92 -6.52 5.52 -10.95
N GLU A 93 -6.91 5.06 -12.13
CA GLU A 93 -8.20 5.37 -12.76
C GLU A 93 -9.35 4.74 -11.99
N LYS A 94 -9.21 3.46 -11.58
CA LYS A 94 -10.23 2.77 -10.77
C LYS A 94 -10.55 3.55 -9.49
N LEU A 95 -9.55 4.05 -8.78
CA LEU A 95 -9.77 4.88 -7.57
C LEU A 95 -10.51 6.19 -7.83
N ILE A 96 -10.46 6.73 -9.05
CA ILE A 96 -11.17 7.98 -9.38
C ILE A 96 -12.56 7.70 -9.92
N ILE A 97 -12.65 6.82 -10.92
CA ILE A 97 -13.86 6.58 -11.69
C ILE A 97 -14.87 5.76 -10.88
N VAL A 98 -14.44 4.68 -10.23
CA VAL A 98 -15.36 3.74 -9.56
C VAL A 98 -16.12 4.42 -8.42
N PRO A 99 -15.47 5.10 -7.46
CA PRO A 99 -16.20 5.79 -6.40
C PRO A 99 -17.08 6.92 -6.93
N ARG A 100 -16.62 7.67 -7.95
CA ARG A 100 -17.40 8.76 -8.54
C ARG A 100 -18.70 8.26 -9.13
N LEU A 101 -18.70 7.12 -9.81
CA LEU A 101 -19.89 6.58 -10.46
C LEU A 101 -20.80 5.81 -9.49
N LEU A 102 -20.26 5.25 -8.40
CA LEU A 102 -21.05 4.57 -7.38
C LEU A 102 -21.66 5.51 -6.33
N PHE A 103 -20.91 6.53 -5.91
CA PHE A 103 -21.20 7.33 -4.71
C PHE A 103 -21.27 8.84 -4.98
N ASP A 104 -21.04 9.29 -6.22
CA ASP A 104 -20.88 10.71 -6.60
C ASP A 104 -19.76 11.46 -5.84
N ILE A 105 -18.88 10.73 -5.14
CA ILE A 105 -17.70 11.27 -4.46
C ILE A 105 -16.45 10.50 -4.88
N THR A 106 -15.28 11.14 -4.87
CA THR A 106 -14.03 10.50 -5.28
C THR A 106 -12.82 11.12 -4.59
N PHE A 107 -11.64 10.52 -4.82
CA PHE A 107 -10.38 11.07 -4.33
C PHE A 107 -10.02 12.37 -5.05
N SER A 108 -9.56 13.36 -4.30
CA SER A 108 -8.81 14.48 -4.86
C SER A 108 -7.37 14.03 -5.14
N ARG A 109 -6.84 14.41 -6.31
CA ARG A 109 -5.47 14.05 -6.72
C ARG A 109 -4.40 14.80 -5.93
N ASP A 110 -4.78 15.93 -5.33
CA ASP A 110 -3.88 16.85 -4.65
C ASP A 110 -3.88 16.65 -3.13
N THR A 111 -4.56 15.62 -2.63
CA THR A 111 -4.65 15.34 -1.19
C THR A 111 -4.25 13.91 -0.86
N GLN A 112 -3.95 13.67 0.41
CA GLN A 112 -3.80 12.32 0.94
C GLN A 112 -5.16 11.61 1.01
N PRO A 113 -5.20 10.27 0.90
CA PRO A 113 -4.06 9.36 0.67
C PRO A 113 -3.68 9.15 -0.81
N TYR A 114 -4.33 9.84 -1.76
CA TYR A 114 -4.11 9.61 -3.19
C TYR A 114 -2.69 9.96 -3.64
N GLN A 115 -2.10 11.03 -3.13
CA GLN A 115 -0.72 11.42 -3.46
C GLN A 115 0.29 10.31 -3.11
N ASP A 116 0.19 9.75 -1.91
CA ASP A 116 1.04 8.64 -1.48
C ASP A 116 0.77 7.38 -2.30
N PHE A 117 -0.49 7.08 -2.59
CA PHE A 117 -0.83 5.96 -3.46
C PHE A 117 -0.25 6.10 -4.88
N SER A 118 -0.35 7.29 -5.48
CA SER A 118 0.25 7.60 -6.78
C SER A 118 1.77 7.41 -6.77
N LEU A 119 2.42 7.80 -5.67
CA LEU A 119 3.85 7.58 -5.46
C LEU A 119 4.18 6.09 -5.34
N LEU A 120 3.37 5.34 -4.59
CA LEU A 120 3.52 3.89 -4.40
C LEU A 120 3.37 3.13 -5.71
N VAL A 121 2.41 3.50 -6.57
CA VAL A 121 2.26 2.92 -7.91
C VAL A 121 3.51 3.17 -8.76
N LYS A 122 4.09 4.37 -8.71
CA LYS A 122 5.35 4.68 -9.43
C LYS A 122 6.52 3.82 -8.92
N VAL A 123 6.63 3.63 -7.61
CA VAL A 123 7.64 2.75 -7.00
C VAL A 123 7.45 1.30 -7.47
N ARG A 124 6.24 0.77 -7.36
CA ARG A 124 5.90 -0.59 -7.83
C ARG A 124 6.27 -0.76 -9.30
N ASN A 125 5.90 0.18 -10.16
CA ASN A 125 6.19 0.12 -11.59
C ASN A 125 7.70 0.15 -11.88
N ALA A 126 8.46 0.98 -11.15
CA ALA A 126 9.91 1.03 -11.29
C ALA A 126 10.58 -0.29 -10.93
N ILE A 127 10.06 -0.99 -9.91
CA ILE A 127 10.57 -2.30 -9.45
C ILE A 127 10.18 -3.42 -10.42
N VAL A 128 8.89 -3.49 -10.80
CA VAL A 128 8.38 -4.57 -11.66
C VAL A 128 8.91 -4.45 -13.08
N HIS A 129 9.06 -3.24 -13.60
CA HIS A 129 9.61 -2.96 -14.92
C HIS A 129 11.06 -2.49 -14.85
N PHE A 130 11.83 -3.06 -13.91
CA PHE A 130 13.24 -2.75 -13.73
C PHE A 130 13.99 -2.92 -15.06
N LYS A 131 14.59 -1.84 -15.54
CA LYS A 131 15.46 -1.84 -16.72
C LYS A 131 16.90 -1.89 -16.24
N MET A 132 17.80 -2.46 -17.03
CA MET A 132 19.25 -2.58 -16.76
C MET A 132 19.99 -1.22 -16.62
N GLY A 133 19.28 -0.09 -16.56
CA GLY A 133 19.87 1.24 -16.40
C GLY A 133 20.04 1.65 -14.94
N PHE A 134 20.94 2.60 -14.69
CA PHE A 134 21.20 3.16 -13.36
C PHE A 134 20.27 4.30 -12.97
N ASP A 135 19.40 4.75 -13.88
CA ASP A 135 18.52 5.89 -13.65
C ASP A 135 17.51 5.57 -12.54
N ALA A 136 17.66 6.29 -11.42
CA ALA A 136 16.71 6.21 -10.32
C ALA A 136 15.33 6.74 -10.75
N PRO A 137 14.23 6.15 -10.24
CA PRO A 137 12.91 6.69 -10.52
C PRO A 137 12.78 8.10 -9.93
N LYS A 138 12.11 9.01 -10.66
CA LYS A 138 11.94 10.41 -10.26
C LYS A 138 11.26 10.61 -8.89
N CYS A 139 10.59 9.59 -8.38
CA CYS A 139 9.98 9.61 -7.05
C CYS A 139 10.98 9.44 -5.89
N LEU A 140 12.18 8.90 -6.14
CA LEU A 140 13.12 8.53 -5.08
C LEU A 140 13.56 9.72 -4.22
N PRO A 141 13.96 10.89 -4.78
CA PRO A 141 14.38 12.02 -3.95
C PRO A 141 13.30 12.47 -2.96
N HIS A 142 12.03 12.44 -3.38
CA HIS A 142 10.90 12.77 -2.51
C HIS A 142 10.70 11.75 -1.38
N LEU A 143 10.91 10.45 -1.66
CA LEU A 143 10.86 9.41 -0.63
C LEU A 143 12.02 9.53 0.36
N SER A 144 13.23 9.83 -0.12
CA SER A 144 14.39 10.07 0.73
C SER A 144 14.21 11.28 1.65
N GLN A 145 13.69 12.40 1.13
CA GLN A 145 13.40 13.60 1.95
C GLN A 145 12.39 13.33 3.07
N ARG A 146 11.48 12.38 2.86
CA ARG A 146 10.48 11.94 3.85
C ARG A 146 10.99 10.87 4.81
N GLY A 147 12.26 10.47 4.71
CA GLY A 147 12.84 9.37 5.50
C GLY A 147 12.29 7.98 5.15
N ILE A 148 11.55 7.86 4.04
CA ILE A 148 10.94 6.59 3.61
C ILE A 148 11.98 5.71 2.90
N ALA A 149 12.86 6.31 2.10
CA ALA A 149 13.98 5.61 1.46
C ALA A 149 15.27 5.87 2.22
N LEU A 150 16.20 4.92 2.18
CA LEU A 150 17.52 5.09 2.78
C LEU A 150 18.29 6.22 2.07
N THR A 151 19.02 6.99 2.88
CA THR A 151 19.95 8.02 2.44
C THR A 151 21.35 7.67 2.94
N ALA A 152 22.36 7.82 2.08
CA ALA A 152 23.75 7.76 2.52
C ALA A 152 24.05 9.07 3.26
N GLU A 153 23.84 9.12 4.57
CA GLU A 153 24.11 10.32 5.37
C GLU A 153 25.60 10.58 5.58
N ASN A 154 26.49 9.64 5.24
CA ASN A 154 27.92 9.79 5.47
C ASN A 154 28.76 9.34 4.26
N LYS A 155 29.80 10.15 4.00
CA LYS A 155 30.79 10.15 2.92
C LYS A 155 31.62 8.86 2.80
N VAL A 156 31.02 7.68 2.87
CA VAL A 156 31.66 6.43 2.47
C VAL A 156 31.36 6.28 0.99
N ASN A 157 32.41 6.12 0.17
CA ASN A 157 32.42 6.19 -1.30
C ASN A 157 31.53 5.18 -2.08
N ALA A 158 30.50 4.61 -1.45
CA ALA A 158 29.54 3.70 -2.07
C ALA A 158 28.12 4.12 -1.71
N ASP A 159 27.49 4.91 -2.59
CA ASP A 159 26.06 5.17 -2.53
C ASP A 159 25.29 3.90 -2.92
N TYR A 160 24.18 3.61 -2.25
CA TYR A 160 23.34 2.47 -2.61
C TYR A 160 22.77 2.66 -4.01
N SER A 161 22.73 1.59 -4.80
CA SER A 161 21.90 1.61 -6.01
C SER A 161 20.45 1.91 -5.61
N TRP A 162 19.73 2.60 -6.49
CA TRP A 162 18.38 3.07 -6.17
C TRP A 162 17.43 1.96 -5.68
N PRO A 163 17.50 0.69 -6.16
CA PRO A 163 16.65 -0.36 -5.61
C PRO A 163 16.95 -0.61 -4.14
N HIS A 164 18.23 -0.65 -3.74
CA HIS A 164 18.63 -0.85 -2.35
C HIS A 164 18.22 0.32 -1.44
N LYS A 165 18.13 1.55 -1.97
CA LYS A 165 17.56 2.69 -1.21
C LYS A 165 16.09 2.48 -0.85
N LEU A 166 15.33 1.83 -1.72
CA LEU A 166 13.93 1.48 -1.47
C LEU A 166 13.77 0.17 -0.69
N SER A 167 14.83 -0.63 -0.58
CA SER A 167 14.87 -1.87 0.19
C SER A 167 15.01 -1.61 1.70
N CYS A 168 13.99 -1.03 2.33
CA CYS A 168 14.07 -0.66 3.74
C CYS A 168 12.75 -0.77 4.53
N THR A 169 12.87 -0.86 5.86
CA THR A 169 11.76 -1.08 6.80
C THR A 169 10.71 0.02 6.74
N GLU A 170 11.11 1.29 6.69
CA GLU A 170 10.16 2.41 6.57
C GLU A 170 9.46 2.43 5.21
N GLY A 171 10.15 1.97 4.15
CA GLY A 171 9.56 1.76 2.83
C GLY A 171 8.39 0.77 2.87
N ILE A 172 8.59 -0.39 3.51
CA ILE A 172 7.53 -1.39 3.72
C ILE A 172 6.37 -0.79 4.50
N ARG A 173 6.66 -0.15 5.64
CA ARG A 173 5.66 0.43 6.53
C ARG A 173 4.82 1.50 5.83
N TRP A 174 5.47 2.39 5.10
CA TRP A 174 4.82 3.42 4.31
C TRP A 174 3.90 2.83 3.24
N ALA A 175 4.35 1.80 2.51
CA ALA A 175 3.55 1.15 1.48
C ALA A 175 2.29 0.49 2.05
N HIS A 176 2.46 -0.27 3.14
CA HIS A 176 1.36 -0.91 3.87
C HIS A 176 0.35 0.12 4.39
N ASN A 177 0.83 1.15 5.10
CA ASN A 177 -0.04 2.19 5.66
C ASN A 177 -0.74 3.01 4.57
N THR A 178 -0.10 3.23 3.42
CA THR A 178 -0.74 3.88 2.27
C THR A 178 -1.93 3.06 1.79
N ALA A 179 -1.78 1.74 1.67
CA ALA A 179 -2.90 0.86 1.31
C ALA A 179 -4.01 0.89 2.36
N CYS A 180 -3.66 0.87 3.65
CA CYS A 180 -4.65 1.00 4.72
C CYS A 180 -5.45 2.30 4.62
N LYS A 181 -4.79 3.44 4.45
CA LYS A 181 -5.44 4.75 4.34
C LYS A 181 -6.31 4.86 3.10
N VAL A 182 -5.88 4.33 1.95
CA VAL A 182 -6.69 4.32 0.73
C VAL A 182 -7.98 3.52 0.94
N VAL A 183 -7.88 2.32 1.50
CA VAL A 183 -9.06 1.48 1.75
C VAL A 183 -9.97 2.12 2.79
N GLN A 184 -9.44 2.65 3.89
CA GLN A 184 -10.25 3.38 4.88
C GLN A 184 -10.97 4.57 4.24
N LYS A 185 -10.29 5.33 3.37
CA LYS A 185 -10.91 6.46 2.66
C LYS A 185 -11.98 6.02 1.66
N LEU A 186 -11.79 4.89 0.98
CA LEU A 186 -12.83 4.28 0.13
C LEU A 186 -14.06 3.91 0.95
N ILE A 187 -13.88 3.36 2.15
CA ILE A 187 -14.99 3.03 3.05
C ILE A 187 -15.76 4.27 3.49
N GLU A 188 -15.08 5.39 3.75
CA GLU A 188 -15.73 6.66 4.07
C GLU A 188 -16.64 7.19 2.94
N PHE A 189 -16.43 6.75 1.69
CA PHE A 189 -17.30 7.13 0.57
C PHE A 189 -18.58 6.30 0.48
N VAL A 190 -18.64 5.15 1.15
CA VAL A 190 -19.81 4.25 1.09
C VAL A 190 -20.92 4.81 1.99
N PRO A 191 -22.16 4.97 1.49
CA PRO A 191 -23.30 5.38 2.32
C PRO A 191 -23.55 4.44 3.51
N GLU A 192 -23.91 4.98 4.67
CA GLU A 192 -24.07 4.21 5.92
C GLU A 192 -25.12 3.08 5.81
N GLU A 193 -26.21 3.31 5.08
CA GLU A 193 -27.22 2.28 4.79
C GLU A 193 -26.69 1.07 4.00
N LYS A 194 -25.52 1.16 3.35
CA LYS A 194 -24.92 0.09 2.52
C LYS A 194 -23.63 -0.50 3.13
N PHE A 195 -23.32 -0.12 4.37
CA PHE A 195 -22.02 -0.26 5.02
C PHE A 195 -21.60 -1.65 5.59
N PRO A 196 -22.49 -2.63 5.89
CA PRO A 196 -22.07 -3.77 6.72
C PRO A 196 -20.99 -4.64 6.08
N ILE A 197 -20.98 -4.77 4.75
CA ILE A 197 -20.09 -5.69 4.05
C ILE A 197 -18.69 -5.09 3.85
N PRO A 198 -18.53 -3.89 3.24
CA PRO A 198 -17.21 -3.29 3.04
C PRO A 198 -16.42 -3.07 4.34
N LYS A 199 -17.12 -2.72 5.44
CA LYS A 199 -16.49 -2.51 6.76
C LYS A 199 -15.83 -3.79 7.31
N SER A 200 -16.44 -4.95 7.11
CA SER A 200 -15.87 -6.21 7.58
C SER A 200 -14.60 -6.58 6.83
N MET A 201 -14.55 -6.34 5.52
CA MET A 201 -13.37 -6.59 4.69
C MET A 201 -12.23 -5.61 4.98
N ALA A 202 -12.55 -4.35 5.27
CA ALA A 202 -11.59 -3.33 5.67
C ALA A 202 -10.91 -3.62 7.03
N GLY A 203 -11.43 -4.56 7.83
CA GLY A 203 -10.86 -4.94 9.13
C GLY A 203 -9.42 -5.47 9.05
N ASN A 204 -8.97 -5.94 7.88
CA ASN A 204 -7.58 -6.37 7.66
C ASN A 204 -6.61 -5.20 7.40
N PHE A 205 -7.12 -4.02 7.07
CA PHE A 205 -6.35 -2.83 6.68
C PHE A 205 -6.02 -1.95 7.91
N ILE A 206 -5.17 -2.50 8.77
CA ILE A 206 -4.71 -1.85 10.01
C ILE A 206 -3.30 -1.32 9.81
N GLU A 207 -3.13 -0.01 10.03
CA GLU A 207 -1.83 0.65 9.97
C GLU A 207 -0.83 0.12 11.01
N ILE A 208 0.44 0.11 10.64
CA ILE A 208 1.58 -0.08 11.54
C ILE A 208 1.95 1.30 12.09
N SER A 209 1.63 1.54 13.37
CA SER A 209 1.85 2.83 14.03
C SER A 209 3.33 3.10 14.31
N ASP A 210 3.70 4.38 14.40
CA ASP A 210 5.05 4.77 14.84
C ASP A 210 5.34 4.23 16.24
N GLN A 211 4.36 4.29 17.16
CA GLN A 211 4.49 3.77 18.51
C GLN A 211 4.88 2.29 18.53
N PHE A 212 4.24 1.44 17.70
CA PHE A 212 4.60 0.03 17.60
C PHE A 212 6.07 -0.15 17.21
N VAL A 213 6.54 0.60 16.21
CA VAL A 213 7.93 0.54 15.76
C VAL A 213 8.88 0.98 16.88
N GLN A 214 8.60 2.11 17.53
CA GLN A 214 9.43 2.64 18.62
C GLN A 214 9.55 1.66 19.79
N GLU A 215 8.41 1.11 20.24
CA GLU A 215 8.37 0.13 21.32
C GLU A 215 9.13 -1.16 20.95
N TRP A 216 8.99 -1.62 19.70
CA TRP A 216 9.69 -2.80 19.23
C TRP A 216 11.21 -2.58 19.23
N PHE A 217 11.71 -1.45 18.72
CA PHE A 217 13.14 -1.15 18.72
C PHE A 217 13.70 -0.99 20.14
N LYS A 218 12.98 -0.29 21.03
CA LYS A 218 13.34 -0.15 22.45
C LYS A 218 13.40 -1.48 23.18
N LYS A 219 12.40 -2.35 22.98
CA LYS A 219 12.33 -3.68 23.61
C LYS A 219 13.51 -4.58 23.23
N ASN A 220 14.08 -4.39 22.04
CA ASN A 220 15.19 -5.19 21.53
C ASN A 220 16.56 -4.52 21.70
N GLY A 221 16.66 -3.43 22.47
CA GLY A 221 17.95 -2.77 22.75
C GLY A 221 18.60 -2.10 21.53
N LEU A 222 17.79 -1.69 20.56
CA LEU A 222 18.26 -1.03 19.33
C LEU A 222 18.04 0.50 19.33
N MET A 223 17.48 1.05 20.40
CA MET A 223 17.31 2.49 20.65
C MET A 223 18.19 2.98 21.77
#